data_AF-A0A0U5H6Z8-F1
#
_entry.id   AF-A0A0U5H6Z8-F1
#
_cell.length_a   1.000
_cell.length_b   1.000
_cell.length_c   1.000
_cell.angle_alpha   90.00
_cell.angle_beta   90.00
_cell.angle_gamma   90.00
#
_symmetry.space_group_name_H-M   'P 1'
#
loop_
_entity.id
_entity.type
_entity.pdbx_description
1 polymer ?
#
loop_
_entity_poly.entity_id
_entity_poly.type
_entity_poly.pdbx_seq_one_letter_code
_entity_poly.pdbx_strand_id
1 'polypeptide(L)'
;MSDSTPDDKVSVTFHPQEWVDSPGEAHDWDRKQLTSASDREPVTFTVPREDATDDDGDVFEDESYEANLLQAHAAAPDWVNDWDGPYYVRTQT
;
A
#
# COMPACT_ATOMS: atom_id res chain seq x y z
N MET A 1 29.20 7.76 10.79
CA MET A 1 28.26 7.40 9.71
C MET A 1 27.50 6.22 10.25
N SER A 2 26.25 6.43 10.68
CA SER A 2 25.47 5.35 11.29
C SER A 2 25.05 4.41 10.17
N ASP A 3 25.57 3.19 10.26
CA ASP A 3 25.12 2.03 9.51
C ASP A 3 23.73 1.71 10.06
N SER A 4 22.66 2.09 9.35
CA SER A 4 21.30 1.70 9.75
C SER A 4 21.22 0.19 9.66
N THR A 5 21.05 -0.47 10.79
CA THR A 5 20.85 -1.91 10.89
C THR A 5 19.58 -2.30 10.14
N PRO A 6 19.49 -3.52 9.55
CA PRO A 6 18.30 -3.96 8.83
C PRO A 6 17.01 -3.92 9.68
N ASP A 7 17.11 -3.98 11.01
CA ASP A 7 15.99 -3.79 11.95
C ASP A 7 15.41 -2.36 11.97
N ASP A 8 16.11 -1.37 11.41
CA ASP A 8 15.69 0.05 11.40
C ASP A 8 14.83 0.43 10.18
N LYS A 9 14.50 -0.52 9.31
CA LYS A 9 13.70 -0.26 8.10
C LYS A 9 12.55 -1.24 7.99
N VAL A 10 11.43 -0.74 7.50
CA VAL A 10 10.25 -1.54 7.17
C VAL A 10 10.06 -1.50 5.66
N SER A 11 9.87 -2.67 5.06
CA SER A 11 9.49 -2.80 3.66
C SER A 11 7.99 -2.57 3.54
N VAL A 12 7.61 -1.64 2.67
CA VAL A 12 6.23 -1.23 2.42
C VAL A 12 5.91 -1.57 0.98
N THR A 13 4.87 -2.38 0.77
CA THR A 13 4.40 -2.74 -0.57
C THR A 13 3.05 -2.08 -0.83
N PHE A 14 3.01 -1.21 -1.82
CA PHE A 14 1.80 -0.56 -2.31
C PHE A 14 1.17 -1.41 -3.42
N HIS A 15 -0.11 -1.76 -3.26
CA HIS A 15 -0.87 -2.57 -4.20
C HIS A 15 -1.97 -1.72 -4.86
N PRO A 16 -1.72 -1.17 -6.08
CA PRO A 16 -2.74 -0.41 -6.80
C PRO A 16 -3.90 -1.32 -7.23
N GLN A 17 -5.12 -0.79 -7.14
CA GLN A 17 -6.35 -1.49 -7.51
C GLN A 17 -7.19 -0.64 -8.47
N GLU A 18 -8.03 -1.31 -9.25
CA GLU A 18 -9.01 -0.67 -10.12
C GLU A 18 -10.39 -1.27 -9.92
N TRP A 19 -11.42 -0.48 -10.25
CA TRP A 19 -12.79 -0.94 -10.29
C TRP A 19 -13.08 -1.51 -11.67
N VAL A 20 -13.25 -2.82 -11.78
CA VAL A 20 -13.66 -3.47 -13.03
C VAL A 20 -15.17 -3.73 -13.04
N ASP A 21 -15.78 -3.50 -14.20
CA ASP A 21 -17.14 -3.93 -14.46
C ASP A 21 -17.16 -5.46 -14.55
N SER A 22 -17.77 -6.11 -13.58
CA SER A 22 -17.94 -7.56 -13.63
C SER A 22 -19.15 -7.89 -14.52
N PRO A 23 -19.03 -8.80 -15.50
CA PRO A 23 -20.18 -9.33 -16.21
C PRO A 23 -20.97 -10.23 -15.24
N GLY A 24 -21.89 -9.64 -14.47
CA GLY A 24 -22.85 -10.37 -13.66
C GLY A 24 -23.97 -10.94 -14.52
N GLU A 25 -24.57 -12.06 -14.10
CA GLU A 25 -25.85 -12.51 -14.64
C GLU A 25 -26.89 -11.37 -14.55
N ALA A 26 -27.93 -11.42 -15.40
CA ALA A 26 -28.82 -10.32 -15.79
C ALA A 26 -29.56 -9.55 -14.67
N HIS A 27 -29.25 -9.76 -13.39
CA HIS A 27 -29.79 -9.08 -12.22
C HIS A 27 -28.76 -8.35 -11.34
N ASP A 28 -27.44 -8.38 -11.64
CA ASP A 28 -26.37 -7.76 -10.80
C ASP A 28 -25.56 -6.68 -11.56
N TRP A 29 -26.23 -5.84 -12.35
CA TRP A 29 -25.63 -4.84 -13.26
C TRP A 29 -24.79 -3.72 -12.58
N ASP A 30 -24.66 -3.70 -11.25
CA ASP A 30 -23.98 -2.63 -10.51
C ASP A 30 -22.80 -3.11 -9.64
N ARG A 31 -22.40 -4.39 -9.70
CA ARG A 31 -21.27 -4.87 -8.89
C ARG A 31 -19.93 -4.64 -9.57
N LYS A 32 -19.35 -3.46 -9.32
CA LYS A 32 -17.92 -3.22 -9.54
C LYS A 32 -17.11 -4.10 -8.59
N GLN A 33 -16.08 -4.76 -9.10
CA GLN A 33 -15.14 -5.53 -8.28
C GLN A 33 -13.81 -4.78 -8.18
N LEU A 34 -13.19 -4.82 -7.01
CA LEU A 34 -11.80 -4.38 -6.83
C LEU A 34 -10.88 -5.49 -7.32
N THR A 35 -10.08 -5.19 -8.34
CA THR A 35 -9.00 -6.06 -8.80
C THR A 35 -7.68 -5.30 -8.76
N SER A 36 -6.56 -6.02 -8.86
CA SER A 36 -5.26 -5.38 -9.10
C SER A 36 -5.32 -4.52 -10.35
N ALA A 37 -4.72 -3.34 -10.31
CA ALA A 37 -4.65 -2.45 -11.46
C ALA A 37 -3.86 -3.10 -12.60
N SER A 38 -4.43 -3.08 -13.81
CA SER A 38 -3.82 -3.67 -15.01
C SER A 38 -2.65 -2.85 -15.53
N ASP A 39 -2.67 -1.53 -15.29
CA ASP A 39 -1.67 -0.58 -15.80
C ASP A 39 -0.45 -0.41 -14.87
N ARG A 40 -0.48 -0.98 -13.65
CA ARG A 40 0.58 -0.85 -12.64
C ARG A 40 0.71 -2.09 -11.77
N GLU A 41 1.93 -2.61 -11.66
CA GLU A 41 2.25 -3.66 -10.71
C GLU A 41 2.45 -3.10 -9.28
N PRO A 42 2.30 -3.93 -8.23
CA PRO A 42 2.69 -3.55 -6.88
C PRO A 42 4.16 -3.10 -6.82
N VAL A 43 4.44 -2.14 -5.94
CA VAL A 43 5.80 -1.63 -5.73
C VAL A 43 6.19 -1.67 -4.28
N THR A 44 7.43 -2.07 -4.01
CA THR A 44 8.00 -2.10 -2.68
C THR A 44 9.00 -0.96 -2.51
N PHE A 45 8.89 -0.22 -1.42
CA PHE A 45 9.86 0.79 -0.99
C PHE A 45 10.15 0.62 0.51
N THR A 46 11.24 1.21 1.00
CA THR A 46 11.63 1.09 2.41
C THR A 46 11.46 2.41 3.12
N VAL A 47 10.87 2.38 4.30
CA VAL A 47 10.73 3.54 5.19
C VAL A 47 11.48 3.29 6.50
N PRO A 48 11.91 4.34 7.22
CA PRO A 48 12.40 4.21 8.59
C PRO A 48 11.37 3.48 9.45
N ARG A 49 11.84 2.60 10.35
CA ARG A 49 10.94 1.86 11.24
C ARG A 49 10.02 2.78 12.04
N GLU A 50 10.56 3.89 12.54
CA GLU A 50 9.81 4.90 13.31
C GLU A 50 8.61 5.49 12.55
N ASP A 51 8.64 5.51 11.22
CA ASP A 51 7.56 6.03 10.38
C ASP A 51 6.49 4.95 10.08
N ALA A 52 6.77 3.68 10.36
CA ALA A 52 5.90 2.53 10.06
C ALA A 52 5.51 1.72 11.31
N THR A 53 5.71 2.27 12.50
CA THR A 53 5.33 1.66 13.77
C THR A 53 4.41 2.56 14.57
N ASP A 54 3.58 1.96 15.42
CA ASP A 54 2.76 2.68 16.41
C ASP A 54 3.57 3.13 17.64
N ASP A 55 2.88 3.71 18.62
CA ASP A 55 3.46 4.21 19.88
C ASP A 55 4.11 3.09 20.73
N ASP A 56 3.70 1.82 20.53
CA ASP A 56 4.26 0.65 21.21
C ASP A 56 5.46 0.06 20.45
N GLY A 57 5.76 0.56 19.23
CA GLY A 57 6.86 0.11 18.38
C GLY A 57 6.52 -1.09 17.49
N ASP A 58 5.24 -1.45 17.44
CA ASP A 58 4.71 -2.51 16.59
C ASP A 58 4.48 -1.98 15.17
N VAL A 59 4.85 -2.77 14.17
CA VAL A 59 4.68 -2.36 12.76
C VAL A 59 3.19 -2.34 12.42
N PHE A 60 2.74 -1.31 11.71
CA PHE A 60 1.34 -1.18 11.32
C PHE A 60 0.82 -2.42 10.62
N GLU A 61 -0.36 -2.89 11.02
CA GLU A 61 -0.99 -4.05 10.41
C GLU A 61 -1.27 -3.83 8.91
N ASP A 62 -1.18 -4.92 8.14
CA ASP A 62 -1.49 -4.91 6.71
C ASP A 62 -2.90 -4.34 6.46
N GLU A 63 -3.00 -3.49 5.44
CA GLU A 63 -4.26 -2.89 4.98
C GLU A 63 -4.94 -1.98 6.02
N SER A 64 -4.28 -1.70 7.15
CA SER A 64 -4.74 -0.76 8.17
C SER A 64 -4.78 0.69 7.65
N TYR A 65 -5.51 1.54 8.37
CA TYR A 65 -5.57 2.96 8.05
C TYR A 65 -4.18 3.59 8.11
N GLU A 66 -3.42 3.28 9.16
CA GLU A 66 -2.07 3.75 9.42
C GLU A 66 -1.09 3.28 8.33
N ALA A 67 -1.13 2.00 7.95
CA ALA A 67 -0.29 1.48 6.87
C ALA A 67 -0.60 2.17 5.53
N ASN A 68 -1.87 2.45 5.24
CA ASN A 68 -2.26 3.10 3.99
C ASN A 68 -1.74 4.55 3.90
N LEU A 69 -1.54 5.25 5.03
CA LEU A 69 -0.92 6.58 5.04
C LEU A 69 0.54 6.57 4.54
N LEU A 70 1.21 5.41 4.55
CA LEU A 70 2.58 5.27 4.03
C LEU A 70 2.67 5.48 2.52
N GLN A 71 1.55 5.47 1.78
CA GLN A 71 1.50 5.89 0.38
C GLN A 71 2.09 7.31 0.19
N ALA A 72 1.80 8.22 1.12
CA ALA A 72 2.23 9.62 1.06
C ALA A 72 3.63 9.84 1.63
N HIS A 73 4.35 8.78 2.01
CA HIS A 73 5.68 8.89 2.60
C HIS A 73 6.71 9.38 1.56
N ALA A 74 7.68 10.20 1.97
CA ALA A 74 8.67 10.79 1.06
C ALA A 74 9.60 9.76 0.38
N ALA A 75 9.65 8.52 0.90
CA ALA A 75 10.38 7.41 0.29
C ALA A 75 9.57 6.65 -0.76
N ALA A 76 8.25 6.91 -0.86
CA ALA A 76 7.42 6.32 -1.90
C ALA A 76 7.79 6.92 -3.27
N PRO A 77 7.73 6.15 -4.36
CA PRO A 77 7.83 6.69 -5.71
C PRO A 77 6.75 7.74 -5.96
N ASP A 78 7.06 8.82 -6.70
CA ASP A 78 6.13 9.93 -6.96
C ASP A 78 4.74 9.45 -7.44
N TRP A 79 4.73 8.46 -8.34
CA TRP A 79 3.48 7.92 -8.90
C TRP A 79 2.58 7.23 -7.87
N VAL A 80 3.13 6.73 -6.76
CA VAL A 80 2.36 6.14 -5.67
C VAL A 80 1.54 7.22 -4.98
N ASN A 81 2.12 8.39 -4.73
CA ASN A 81 1.41 9.54 -4.15
C ASN A 81 0.39 10.12 -5.14
N ASP A 82 0.66 10.04 -6.45
CA ASP A 82 -0.24 10.50 -7.51
C ASP A 82 -1.31 9.45 -7.92
N TRP A 83 -1.42 8.33 -7.20
CA TRP A 83 -2.39 7.28 -7.53
C TRP A 83 -3.82 7.68 -7.10
N ASP A 84 -4.70 7.88 -8.09
CA ASP A 84 -6.11 8.27 -7.89
C ASP A 84 -7.06 7.08 -7.64
N GLY A 85 -6.57 5.84 -7.77
CA GLY A 85 -7.37 4.62 -7.63
C GLY A 85 -7.44 4.09 -6.20
N PRO A 86 -8.29 3.07 -5.95
CA PRO A 86 -8.20 2.31 -4.71
C PRO A 86 -6.85 1.60 -4.59
N TYR A 87 -6.45 1.30 -3.36
CA TYR A 87 -5.20 0.59 -3.07
C TYR A 87 -5.26 -0.02 -1.67
N TYR A 88 -4.27 -0.86 -1.37
CA TYR A 88 -3.92 -1.22 0.00
C TYR A 88 -2.40 -1.30 0.14
N VAL A 89 -1.92 -1.16 1.37
CA VAL A 89 -0.50 -1.26 1.72
C VAL A 89 -0.26 -2.48 2.60
N ARG A 90 0.88 -3.15 2.39
CA ARG A 90 1.39 -4.20 3.28
C ARG A 90 2.77 -3.86 3.82
N THR A 91 3.03 -4.21 5.06
CA THR A 91 4.28 -3.92 5.77
C THR A 91 5.00 -5.23 6.11
N GLN A 92 6.32 -5.24 5.97
CA GLN A 92 7.16 -6.40 6.27
C GLN A 92 8.46 -5.92 6.92
N THR A 93 8.84 -6.58 8.02
CA THR A 93 10.13 -6.39 8.73
C THR A 93 11.20 -7.29 8.18
#